data_AF-A0A1C2Y588-F1
#
_entry.id   AF-A0A1C2Y588-F1
#
_cell.length_a   1.000
_cell.length_b   1.000
_cell.length_c   1.000
_cell.angle_alpha   90.00
_cell.angle_beta   90.00
_cell.angle_gamma   90.00
#
_symmetry.space_group_name_H-M   'P 1'
#
loop_
_entity.id
_entity.type
_entity.pdbx_description
1 polymer ?
#
loop_
_entity_poly.entity_id
_entity_poly.type
_entity_poly.pdbx_seq_one_letter_code
_entity_poly.pdbx_strand_id
1 'polypeptide(L)'
;MPKNLLDEMQEQRLLKIEHYGVWFCFWALGVAIIVQQLLGLPFVQYAGEMIIFTILAVYLLVSCLKAGIWDRHLRPTLKTNLIISTITAIVFSSVVTVMKYIRYEACRENLFLTLGIFVIIAVQLFILCFIALWLTSRIYKKRRNCLEDNCEIEKNDR
;
A
#
# COMPACT_ATOMS: atom_id res chain seq x y z
N MET A 1 -18.23 -29.25 -7.99
CA MET A 1 -18.36 -27.86 -7.50
C MET A 1 -19.67 -27.75 -6.74
N PRO A 2 -19.71 -27.24 -5.50
CA PRO A 2 -20.97 -26.95 -4.83
C PRO A 2 -21.78 -25.96 -5.68
N LYS A 3 -23.09 -26.15 -5.78
CA LYS A 3 -24.00 -25.29 -6.56
C LYS A 3 -23.97 -23.89 -5.95
N ASN A 4 -23.64 -22.88 -6.74
CA ASN A 4 -23.73 -21.49 -6.31
C ASN A 4 -25.22 -21.12 -6.18
N LEU A 5 -25.67 -20.71 -4.99
CA LEU A 5 -27.07 -20.34 -4.75
C LEU A 5 -27.37 -18.89 -5.15
N LEU A 6 -26.33 -18.08 -5.32
CA LEU A 6 -26.44 -16.67 -5.70
C LEU A 6 -26.39 -16.53 -7.22
N ASP A 7 -27.29 -15.72 -7.76
CA ASP A 7 -27.20 -15.28 -9.14
C ASP A 7 -26.00 -14.33 -9.33
N GLU A 8 -25.48 -14.21 -10.56
CA GLU A 8 -24.26 -13.45 -10.89
C GLU A 8 -24.34 -11.99 -10.38
N MET A 9 -25.53 -11.38 -10.47
CA MET A 9 -25.79 -10.04 -9.97
C MET A 9 -25.66 -9.93 -8.45
N GLN A 10 -26.03 -10.98 -7.71
CA GLN A 10 -25.89 -11.02 -6.25
C GLN A 10 -24.44 -11.25 -5.85
N GLU A 11 -23.70 -12.10 -6.57
CA GLU A 11 -22.28 -12.34 -6.33
C GLU A 11 -21.44 -11.07 -6.55
N GLN A 12 -21.71 -10.31 -7.62
CA GLN A 12 -21.07 -9.01 -7.84
C GLN A 12 -21.36 -7.99 -6.73
N ARG A 13 -22.60 -7.99 -6.20
CA ARG A 13 -22.95 -7.12 -5.07
C ARG A 13 -22.21 -7.54 -3.81
N LEU A 14 -22.11 -8.84 -3.53
CA LEU A 14 -21.38 -9.37 -2.39
C LEU A 14 -19.89 -9.01 -2.46
N LEU A 15 -19.24 -9.23 -3.60
CA LEU A 15 -17.84 -8.86 -3.84
C LEU A 15 -17.60 -7.36 -3.58
N LYS A 16 -18.55 -6.51 -3.97
CA LYS A 16 -18.46 -5.07 -3.73
C LYS A 16 -18.56 -4.72 -2.25
N ILE A 17 -19.42 -5.41 -1.50
CA ILE A 17 -19.55 -5.24 -0.03
C ILE A 17 -18.26 -5.70 0.65
N GLU A 18 -17.73 -6.87 0.29
CA GLU A 18 -16.47 -7.39 0.83
C GLU A 18 -15.30 -6.43 0.54
N HIS A 19 -15.23 -5.90 -0.69
CA HIS A 19 -14.24 -4.90 -1.07
C HIS A 19 -14.30 -3.64 -0.22
N TYR A 20 -15.50 -3.09 0.01
CA TYR A 20 -15.67 -1.93 0.88
C TYR A 20 -15.35 -2.26 2.34
N GLY A 21 -15.70 -3.45 2.82
CA GLY A 21 -15.37 -3.92 4.17
C GLY A 21 -13.87 -4.01 4.40
N VAL A 22 -13.13 -4.57 3.44
CA VAL A 22 -11.65 -4.64 3.50
C VAL A 22 -11.03 -3.24 3.51
N TRP A 23 -11.46 -2.33 2.65
CA TRP A 23 -10.96 -0.95 2.63
C TRP A 23 -11.31 -0.18 3.91
N PHE A 24 -12.51 -0.40 4.45
CA PHE A 24 -12.92 0.18 5.73
C PHE A 24 -11.97 -0.29 6.85
N CYS A 25 -11.74 -1.60 6.97
CA CYS A 25 -10.80 -2.15 7.95
C CYS A 25 -9.38 -1.60 7.76
N PHE A 26 -8.91 -1.51 6.51
CA PHE A 26 -7.58 -0.98 6.20
C PHE A 26 -7.40 0.46 6.71
N TRP A 27 -8.34 1.36 6.37
CA TRP A 27 -8.28 2.76 6.83
C TRP A 27 -8.54 2.89 8.32
N ALA A 28 -9.44 2.09 8.90
CA ALA A 28 -9.71 2.08 10.33
C ALA A 28 -8.47 1.71 11.16
N LEU A 29 -7.74 0.65 10.76
CA LEU A 29 -6.45 0.31 11.38
C LEU A 29 -5.42 1.43 11.20
N GLY A 30 -5.34 2.02 10.00
CA GLY A 30 -4.41 3.13 9.74
C GLY A 30 -4.66 4.33 10.65
N VAL A 31 -5.93 4.71 10.85
CA VAL A 31 -6.32 5.81 11.75
C VAL A 31 -6.02 5.45 13.21
N ALA A 32 -6.31 4.22 13.64
CA ALA A 32 -6.03 3.76 15.00
C ALA A 32 -4.54 3.90 15.36
N ILE A 33 -3.65 3.43 14.49
CA ILE A 33 -2.20 3.54 14.64
C ILE A 33 -1.77 5.02 14.75
N ILE A 34 -2.31 5.91 13.91
CA ILE A 34 -2.00 7.35 13.95
C ILE A 34 -2.44 7.95 15.29
N VAL A 35 -3.64 7.62 15.77
CA VAL A 35 -4.16 8.11 17.06
C VAL A 35 -3.28 7.63 18.21
N GLN A 36 -2.89 6.35 18.24
CA GLN A 36 -1.99 5.80 19.26
C GLN A 36 -0.62 6.46 19.24
N GLN A 37 -0.09 6.77 18.05
CA GLN A 37 1.16 7.49 17.87
C GLN A 37 1.09 8.93 18.39
N LEU A 38 -0.06 9.61 18.19
CA LEU A 38 -0.32 10.96 18.72
C LEU A 38 -0.44 10.96 20.24
N LEU A 39 -1.18 9.99 20.80
CA LEU A 39 -1.28 9.77 22.24
C LEU A 39 0.08 9.40 22.86
N GLY A 40 1.00 8.88 22.05
CA GLY A 40 2.35 8.61 22.49
C GLY A 40 2.56 7.30 23.18
N LEU A 41 1.69 6.35 22.89
CA LEU A 41 1.79 5.02 23.44
C LEU A 41 3.12 4.38 22.98
N PRO A 42 3.75 3.57 23.84
CA PRO A 42 4.96 2.86 23.46
C PRO A 42 4.67 1.89 22.30
N PHE A 43 5.66 1.70 21.42
CA PHE A 43 5.56 0.86 20.21
C PHE A 43 4.94 -0.52 20.46
N VAL A 44 5.26 -1.13 21.60
CA VAL A 44 4.77 -2.45 21.98
C VAL A 44 3.24 -2.52 22.04
N GLN A 45 2.55 -1.44 22.41
CA GLN A 45 1.10 -1.44 22.57
C GLN A 45 0.34 -1.50 21.24
N TYR A 46 0.91 -0.93 20.17
CA TYR A 46 0.30 -0.94 18.84
C TYR A 46 1.05 -1.78 17.81
N ALA A 47 2.08 -2.52 18.25
CA ALA A 47 2.84 -3.43 17.38
C ALA A 47 1.92 -4.50 16.75
N GLY A 48 0.91 -4.99 17.48
CA GLY A 48 -0.08 -5.93 16.94
C GLY A 48 -0.88 -5.34 15.78
N GLU A 49 -1.32 -4.10 15.90
CA GLU A 49 -2.04 -3.38 14.83
C GLU A 49 -1.15 -3.16 13.61
N MET A 50 0.11 -2.78 13.83
CA MET A 50 1.10 -2.64 12.76
C MET A 50 1.30 -3.95 12.00
N ILE A 51 1.39 -5.08 12.71
CA ILE A 51 1.55 -6.41 12.09
C ILE A 51 0.32 -6.77 11.27
N ILE A 52 -0.89 -6.61 11.83
CA ILE A 52 -2.15 -6.94 11.13
C ILE A 52 -2.30 -6.06 9.89
N PHE A 53 -2.04 -4.76 10.01
CA PHE A 53 -2.07 -3.81 8.90
C PHE A 53 -1.07 -4.21 7.79
N THR A 54 0.14 -4.62 8.17
CA THR A 54 1.17 -5.06 7.23
C THR A 54 0.78 -6.35 6.51
N ILE A 55 0.25 -7.34 7.24
CA ILE A 55 -0.22 -8.61 6.65
C ILE A 55 -1.34 -8.35 5.65
N LEU A 56 -2.32 -7.51 6.02
CA LEU A 56 -3.42 -7.14 5.14
C LEU A 56 -2.91 -6.44 3.87
N ALA A 57 -1.99 -5.49 4.00
CA ALA A 57 -1.39 -4.79 2.86
C ALA A 57 -0.65 -5.74 1.91
N VAL A 58 0.17 -6.65 2.45
CA VAL A 58 0.92 -7.64 1.66
C VAL A 58 -0.02 -8.63 0.99
N TYR A 59 -1.06 -9.09 1.70
CA TYR A 59 -2.06 -10.00 1.14
C TYR A 59 -2.76 -9.40 -0.08
N LEU A 60 -3.19 -8.13 0.01
CA LEU A 60 -3.81 -7.42 -1.11
C LEU A 60 -2.85 -7.28 -2.28
N LEU A 61 -1.62 -6.85 -2.02
CA LEU A 61 -0.59 -6.68 -3.05
C LEU A 61 -0.29 -8.00 -3.78
N VAL A 62 -0.08 -9.09 -3.05
CA VAL A 62 0.23 -10.41 -3.64
C VAL A 62 -0.98 -10.95 -4.41
N SER A 63 -2.19 -10.77 -3.88
CA SER A 63 -3.42 -11.20 -4.57
C SER A 63 -3.61 -10.45 -5.89
N CYS A 64 -3.39 -9.13 -5.91
CA CYS A 64 -3.41 -8.34 -7.15
C CYS A 64 -2.34 -8.80 -8.15
N LEU A 65 -1.11 -9.05 -7.69
CA LEU A 65 -0.04 -9.55 -8.55
C LEU A 65 -0.32 -10.94 -9.13
N LYS A 66 -0.92 -11.84 -8.33
CA LYS A 66 -1.32 -13.18 -8.78
C LYS A 66 -2.43 -13.12 -9.83
N ALA A 67 -3.37 -12.19 -9.68
CA ALA A 67 -4.43 -11.95 -10.65
C ALA A 67 -3.95 -11.19 -11.90
N GLY A 68 -2.67 -10.76 -11.96
CA GLY A 68 -2.16 -9.96 -13.07
C GLY A 68 -2.80 -8.56 -13.12
N ILE A 69 -3.24 -8.04 -11.96
CA ILE A 69 -3.86 -6.72 -11.83
C ILE A 69 -2.83 -5.75 -11.23
N TRP A 70 -2.49 -4.69 -11.96
CA TRP A 70 -1.60 -3.64 -11.48
C TRP A 70 -2.38 -2.45 -10.92
N ASP A 71 -3.06 -1.72 -11.80
CA ASP A 71 -3.95 -0.62 -11.47
C ASP A 71 -4.85 -0.33 -12.68
N ARG A 72 -5.98 0.31 -12.44
CA ARG A 72 -6.98 0.62 -13.48
C ARG A 72 -6.54 1.77 -14.39
N HIS A 73 -5.73 2.71 -13.90
CA HIS A 73 -5.36 3.92 -14.66
C HIS A 73 -3.85 4.10 -14.80
N LEU A 74 -3.04 3.56 -13.89
CA LEU A 74 -1.60 3.71 -13.88
C LEU A 74 -0.92 2.54 -14.60
N ARG A 75 0.10 2.83 -15.41
CA ARG A 75 0.96 1.80 -16.01
C ARG A 75 2.23 1.61 -15.17
N PRO A 76 2.74 0.37 -15.02
CA PRO A 76 3.99 0.08 -14.33
C PRO A 76 5.21 0.53 -15.15
N THR A 77 5.41 1.84 -15.21
CA THR A 77 6.54 2.49 -15.87
C THR A 77 7.44 3.16 -14.84
N LEU A 78 8.74 3.30 -15.17
CA LEU A 78 9.70 3.94 -14.27
C LEU A 78 9.29 5.37 -13.90
N LYS A 79 8.75 6.13 -14.87
CA LYS A 79 8.26 7.49 -14.66
C LYS A 79 7.10 7.53 -13.67
N THR A 80 6.12 6.65 -13.85
CA THR A 80 4.96 6.55 -12.96
C THR A 80 5.37 6.14 -11.56
N ASN A 81 6.24 5.14 -11.42
CA ASN A 81 6.73 4.68 -10.13
C ASN A 81 7.52 5.79 -9.41
N LEU A 82 8.34 6.55 -10.14
CA LEU A 82 9.07 7.69 -9.60
C LEU A 82 8.09 8.73 -9.03
N ILE A 83 7.11 9.17 -9.81
CA ILE A 83 6.10 10.15 -9.38
C ILE A 83 5.34 9.67 -8.14
N ILE A 84 4.86 8.42 -8.15
CA ILE A 84 4.11 7.84 -7.02
C ILE A 84 4.99 7.77 -5.78
N SER A 85 6.24 7.30 -5.90
CA SER A 85 7.16 7.21 -4.77
C SER A 85 7.48 8.60 -4.20
N THR A 86 7.65 9.63 -5.03
CA THR A 86 7.89 11.01 -4.58
C THR A 86 6.68 11.57 -3.84
N ILE A 87 5.47 11.44 -4.40
CA ILE A 87 4.24 11.93 -3.76
C ILE A 87 4.04 11.23 -2.42
N THR A 88 4.19 9.89 -2.40
CA THR A 88 4.06 9.09 -1.17
C THR A 88 5.09 9.52 -0.13
N ALA A 89 6.35 9.68 -0.51
CA ALA A 89 7.41 10.10 0.41
C ALA A 89 7.14 11.48 1.02
N ILE A 90 6.70 12.45 0.21
CA ILE A 90 6.39 13.80 0.68
C ILE A 90 5.20 13.78 1.65
N VAL A 91 4.11 13.09 1.29
CA VAL A 91 2.88 13.03 2.09
C VAL A 91 3.13 12.32 3.43
N PHE A 92 3.81 11.18 3.42
CA PHE A 92 4.08 10.45 4.66
C PHE A 92 5.15 11.13 5.52
N SER A 93 6.21 11.67 4.91
CA SER A 93 7.24 12.41 5.66
C SER A 93 6.66 13.66 6.32
N SER A 94 5.75 14.38 5.65
CA SER A 94 5.12 15.57 6.24
C SER A 94 4.27 15.20 7.46
N VAL A 95 3.44 14.15 7.36
CA VAL A 95 2.65 13.66 8.50
C VAL A 95 3.53 13.27 9.68
N VAL A 96 4.60 12.48 9.45
CA VAL A 96 5.52 12.07 10.52
C VAL A 96 6.26 13.27 11.13
N THR A 97 6.68 14.22 10.31
CA THR A 97 7.36 15.43 10.77
C THR A 97 6.42 16.29 11.62
N VAL A 98 5.17 16.46 11.22
CA VAL A 98 4.15 17.18 12.01
C VAL A 98 3.92 16.50 13.36
N MET A 99 3.79 15.16 13.38
CA MET A 99 3.66 14.42 14.64
C MET A 99 4.87 14.63 15.56
N LYS A 100 6.09 14.63 15.01
CA LYS A 100 7.31 14.90 15.79
C LYS A 100 7.37 16.35 16.27
N TYR A 101 6.94 17.31 15.45
CA TYR A 101 6.92 18.73 15.81
C TYR A 101 5.98 19.01 16.99
N ILE A 102 4.80 18.39 17.01
CA ILE A 102 3.84 18.52 18.11
C ILE A 102 4.40 17.89 19.40
N ARG A 103 5.10 16.77 19.27
CA ARG A 103 5.50 15.94 20.41
C ARG A 103 6.83 16.32 21.06
N TYR A 104 7.81 16.79 20.28
CA TYR A 104 9.16 17.05 20.76
C TYR A 104 9.44 18.56 20.76
N GLU A 105 9.73 19.12 21.93
CA GLU A 105 10.06 20.54 22.10
C GLU A 105 11.29 20.96 21.30
N ALA A 106 12.31 20.09 21.22
CA ALA A 106 13.51 20.31 20.43
C ALA A 106 13.23 20.56 18.92
N CYS A 107 12.15 19.98 18.37
CA CYS A 107 11.72 20.21 16.99
C CYS A 107 10.98 21.56 16.83
N ARG A 108 10.32 22.04 17.89
CA ARG A 108 9.64 23.34 17.89
C ARG A 108 10.62 24.50 17.91
N GLU A 109 11.67 24.37 18.71
CA GLU A 109 12.67 25.43 18.89
C GLU A 109 13.66 25.51 17.71
N ASN A 110 14.03 24.37 17.14
CA ASN A 110 15.04 24.30 16.08
C ASN A 110 14.43 23.95 14.72
N LEU A 111 14.12 24.97 13.92
CA LEU A 111 13.56 24.79 12.57
C LEU A 111 14.48 23.97 11.66
N PHE A 112 15.81 24.19 11.73
CA PHE A 112 16.79 23.44 10.94
C PHE A 112 16.79 21.95 11.27
N LEU A 113 16.59 21.60 12.54
CA LEU A 113 16.51 20.20 12.99
C LEU A 113 15.26 19.53 12.42
N THR A 114 14.11 20.20 12.48
CA THR A 114 12.85 19.71 11.91
C THR A 114 12.94 19.51 10.40
N LEU A 115 13.55 20.46 9.68
CA LEU A 115 13.74 20.36 8.24
C LEU A 115 14.72 19.23 7.87
N GLY A 116 15.80 19.05 8.65
CA GLY A 116 16.73 17.93 8.50
C GLY A 116 16.04 16.58 8.68
N ILE A 117 15.22 16.43 9.73
CA ILE A 117 14.43 15.21 9.98
C ILE A 117 13.49 14.92 8.81
N PHE A 118 12.76 15.93 8.32
CA PHE A 118 11.85 15.78 7.18
C PHE A 118 12.58 15.26 5.94
N VAL A 119 13.73 15.84 5.60
CA VAL A 119 14.52 15.43 4.42
C VAL A 119 15.02 14.00 4.57
N ILE A 120 15.56 13.63 5.74
CA ILE A 120 16.06 12.28 5.99
C ILE A 120 14.93 11.25 5.84
N ILE A 121 13.78 11.49 6.47
CA ILE A 121 12.61 10.60 6.38
C ILE A 121 12.08 10.52 4.95
N ALA A 122 11.98 11.66 4.25
CA ALA A 122 11.50 11.71 2.88
C ALA A 122 12.40 10.92 1.93
N VAL A 123 13.73 11.10 2.02
CA VAL A 123 14.70 10.36 1.19
C VAL A 123 14.60 8.86 1.46
N GLN A 124 14.53 8.45 2.72
CA GLN A 124 14.45 7.04 3.07
C GLN A 124 13.14 6.39 2.60
N LEU A 125 12.00 7.05 2.81
CA LEU A 125 10.70 6.58 2.32
C LEU A 125 10.66 6.53 0.79
N PHE A 126 11.23 7.52 0.12
CA PHE A 126 11.31 7.55 -1.33
C PHE A 126 12.09 6.35 -1.86
N ILE A 127 13.30 6.10 -1.33
CA ILE A 127 14.14 4.96 -1.76
C ILE A 127 13.40 3.64 -1.53
N LEU A 128 12.81 3.44 -0.35
CA LEU A 128 12.08 2.22 -0.01
C LEU A 128 10.86 2.01 -0.92
N CYS A 129 10.02 3.04 -1.10
CA CYS A 129 8.85 2.96 -1.97
C CYS A 129 9.24 2.74 -3.44
N PHE A 130 10.28 3.41 -3.93
CA PHE A 130 10.73 3.27 -5.30
C PHE A 130 11.23 1.85 -5.59
N ILE A 131 12.06 1.30 -4.71
CA ILE A 131 12.56 -0.08 -4.83
C ILE A 131 11.39 -1.08 -4.78
N ALA A 132 10.44 -0.90 -3.86
CA ALA A 132 9.27 -1.76 -3.77
C ALA A 132 8.43 -1.73 -5.05
N LEU A 133 8.11 -0.54 -5.57
CA LEU A 133 7.36 -0.37 -6.82
C LEU A 133 8.11 -0.92 -8.03
N TRP A 134 9.43 -0.74 -8.07
CA TRP A 134 10.27 -1.29 -9.13
C TRP A 134 10.24 -2.82 -9.13
N LEU A 135 10.39 -3.43 -7.96
CA LEU A 135 10.35 -4.88 -7.79
C LEU A 135 8.97 -5.45 -8.16
N THR A 136 7.89 -4.87 -7.64
CA THR A 136 6.53 -5.32 -7.95
C THR A 136 6.19 -5.12 -9.41
N SER A 137 6.63 -4.04 -10.05
CA SER A 137 6.47 -3.82 -11.49
C SER A 137 7.16 -4.90 -12.32
N ARG A 138 8.35 -5.35 -11.88
CA ARG A 138 9.12 -6.40 -12.56
C ARG A 138 8.43 -7.75 -12.42
N ILE A 139 7.99 -8.09 -11.21
CA ILE A 139 7.22 -9.32 -10.95
C ILE A 139 5.91 -9.32 -11.74
N TYR A 140 5.21 -8.18 -11.74
CA TYR A 140 3.97 -7.99 -12.50
C TYR A 140 4.16 -8.25 -13.99
N LYS A 141 5.18 -7.65 -14.63
CA LYS A 141 5.44 -7.87 -16.05
C LYS A 141 5.73 -9.33 -16.36
N LYS A 142 6.54 -9.99 -15.53
CA LYS A 142 6.83 -11.43 -15.69
C LYS A 142 5.57 -12.28 -15.57
N ARG A 143 4.70 -11.97 -14.59
CA ARG A 143 3.43 -12.68 -14.39
C ARG A 143 2.45 -12.45 -15.53
N ARG A 144 2.33 -11.21 -16.00
CA ARG A 144 1.43 -10.86 -17.09
C ARG A 144 1.78 -11.58 -18.38
N ASN A 145 3.06 -11.60 -18.77
CA ASN A 145 3.50 -12.31 -19.97
C ASN A 145 3.18 -13.81 -19.88
N CYS A 146 3.42 -14.44 -18.72
CA CYS A 146 3.10 -15.86 -18.52
C CYS A 146 1.59 -16.15 -18.64
N LEU A 147 0.72 -15.23 -18.22
CA LEU A 147 -0.72 -15.36 -18.38
C LEU A 147 -1.16 -15.19 -19.85
N GLU A 148 -0.51 -14.29 -20.58
CA GLU A 148 -0.73 -14.07 -22.01
C GLU A 148 -0.28 -15.30 -22.82
N ASP A 149 0.92 -15.83 -22.56
CA ASP A 149 1.46 -17.04 -23.23
C ASP A 149 0.55 -18.26 -23.03
N ASN A 150 0.08 -18.52 -21.80
CA ASN A 150 -0.81 -19.65 -21.50
C ASN A 150 -2.16 -19.52 -22.21
N CYS A 151 -2.68 -18.30 -22.34
CA CYS A 151 -3.94 -18.01 -23.03
C CYS A 151 -3.80 -18.26 -24.55
N GLU A 152 -2.64 -18.00 -25.14
CA GLU A 152 -2.37 -18.30 -26.55
C GLU A 152 -2.26 -19.81 -26.81
N ILE A 153 -1.62 -20.57 -25.92
CA ILE A 153 -1.55 -22.04 -26.00
C ILE A 153 -2.96 -22.66 -25.96
N GLU A 154 -3.81 -22.25 -25.01
CA GLU A 154 -5.20 -22.76 -24.91
C GLU A 154 -6.08 -22.44 -26.14
N LYS A 155 -5.74 -21.41 -26.91
CA LYS A 155 -6.43 -21.10 -28.17
C LYS A 155 -5.93 -21.95 -29.33
N ASN A 156 -4.65 -22.33 -29.33
CA ASN A 156 -4.06 -23.14 -30.38
C ASN A 156 -4.40 -24.63 -30.24
N ASP A 157 -4.71 -25.09 -29.02
CA ASP A 157 -5.14 -26.46 -28.72
C ASP A 157 -6.65 -26.70 -28.94
N ARG A 158 -7.41 -25.68 -29.38
CA ARG A 158 -8.87 -25.72 -29.53
C ARG A 158 -9.31 -25.57 -30.99
#